data_AF-A0A6I5CDF9-F1
#
_entry.id   AF-A0A6I5CDF9-F1
#
_cell.length_a   1.000
_cell.length_b   1.000
_cell.length_c   1.000
_cell.angle_alpha   90.00
_cell.angle_beta   90.00
_cell.angle_gamma   90.00
#
_symmetry.space_group_name_H-M   'P 1'
#
loop_
_entity.id
_entity.type
_entity.pdbx_description
1 polymer ?
#
loop_
_entity_poly.entity_id
_entity_poly.type
_entity_poly.pdbx_seq_one_letter_code
_entity_poly.pdbx_strand_id
1 'polypeptide(L)'
;MSAGARAMRRLSTRLLSALELPDSEAGVVPAIGAALERVRGRPVRLHAVPFPPGIASGLWIDRATHDVIAYERHTDLEHQLVIIGHEIWHMFEEHDGAPTAHGPAASR
;
A
#
# COMPACT_ATOMS: atom_id res chain seq x y z
N MET A 1 -7.83 -1.92 23.00
CA MET A 1 -7.54 -1.63 21.58
C MET A 1 -8.84 -1.65 20.78
N SER A 2 -9.04 -0.76 19.80
CA SER A 2 -10.23 -0.73 18.95
C SER A 2 -10.25 -1.91 17.96
N ALA A 3 -11.40 -2.14 17.29
CA ALA A 3 -11.50 -3.17 16.25
C ALA A 3 -10.58 -2.89 15.06
N GLY A 4 -10.52 -1.63 14.60
CA GLY A 4 -9.59 -1.19 13.54
C GLY A 4 -8.13 -1.40 13.90
N ALA A 5 -7.70 -1.02 15.12
CA ALA A 5 -6.33 -1.26 15.56
C ALA A 5 -5.97 -2.76 15.62
N ARG A 6 -6.93 -3.64 15.95
CA ARG A 6 -6.73 -5.10 15.88
C ARG A 6 -6.60 -5.58 14.43
N ALA A 7 -7.40 -5.05 13.52
CA ALA A 7 -7.35 -5.39 12.10
C ALA A 7 -6.03 -4.96 11.45
N MET A 8 -5.60 -3.72 11.69
CA MET A 8 -4.28 -3.23 11.27
C MET A 8 -3.15 -4.15 11.75
N ARG A 9 -3.14 -4.51 13.05
CA ARG A 9 -2.12 -5.43 13.59
C ARG A 9 -2.12 -6.79 12.89
N ARG A 10 -3.31 -7.35 12.60
CA ARG A 10 -3.40 -8.62 11.86
C ARG A 10 -2.84 -8.49 10.44
N LEU A 11 -3.16 -7.41 9.74
CA LEU A 11 -2.61 -7.14 8.41
C LEU A 11 -1.09 -6.99 8.46
N SER A 12 -0.57 -6.18 9.39
CA SER A 12 0.88 -6.03 9.59
C SER A 12 1.55 -7.38 9.88
N THR A 13 0.98 -8.22 10.75
CA THR A 13 1.51 -9.56 11.02
C THR A 13 1.52 -10.43 9.77
N ARG A 14 0.47 -10.40 8.95
CA ARG A 14 0.42 -11.16 7.68
C ARG A 14 1.49 -10.70 6.71
N LEU A 15 1.65 -9.39 6.51
CA LEU A 15 2.67 -8.83 5.63
C LEU A 15 4.08 -9.16 6.11
N LEU A 16 4.37 -8.96 7.39
CA LEU A 16 5.68 -9.28 7.97
C LEU A 16 5.98 -10.78 7.92
N SER A 17 4.98 -11.65 8.05
CA SER A 17 5.18 -13.09 7.92
C SER A 17 5.48 -13.54 6.48
N ALA A 18 5.04 -12.76 5.49
CA ALA A 18 5.41 -12.98 4.11
C ALA A 18 6.76 -12.34 3.78
N LEU A 19 7.13 -11.22 4.40
CA LEU A 19 8.32 -10.45 4.07
C LEU A 19 9.62 -11.28 4.10
N GLU A 20 10.32 -11.31 2.97
CA GLU A 20 11.70 -11.77 2.90
C GLU A 20 12.60 -10.57 3.21
N LEU A 21 13.52 -10.72 4.16
CA LEU A 21 14.37 -9.61 4.58
C LEU A 21 15.35 -9.25 3.45
N PRO A 22 15.39 -7.99 3.02
CA PRO A 22 16.31 -7.56 1.99
C PRO A 22 17.73 -7.40 2.56
N ASP A 23 18.74 -7.63 1.73
CA ASP A 23 20.14 -7.46 2.11
C ASP A 23 20.60 -6.00 2.13
N SER A 24 19.75 -5.06 1.69
CA SER A 24 20.04 -3.63 1.66
C SER A 24 18.77 -2.78 1.73
N GLU A 25 18.93 -1.50 2.07
CA GLU A 25 17.82 -0.53 2.12
C GLU A 25 17.08 -0.40 0.78
N ALA A 26 17.82 -0.44 -0.34
CA ALA A 26 17.23 -0.38 -1.68
C ALA A 26 16.29 -1.55 -1.98
N GLY A 27 16.45 -2.68 -1.28
CA GLY A 27 15.61 -3.87 -1.43
C GLY A 27 14.32 -3.84 -0.60
N VAL A 28 14.17 -2.89 0.33
CA VAL A 28 13.02 -2.86 1.27
C VAL A 28 11.70 -2.69 0.54
N VAL A 29 11.58 -1.69 -0.34
CA VAL A 29 10.33 -1.46 -1.08
C VAL A 29 10.00 -2.63 -2.02
N PRO A 30 10.94 -3.17 -2.83
CA PRO A 30 10.69 -4.39 -3.60
C PRO A 30 10.24 -5.58 -2.76
N ALA A 31 10.87 -5.82 -1.60
CA ALA A 31 10.52 -6.91 -0.71
C ALA A 31 9.10 -6.77 -0.15
N ILE A 32 8.70 -5.55 0.21
CA ILE A 32 7.31 -5.24 0.62
C ILE A 32 6.34 -5.50 -0.53
N GLY A 33 6.68 -5.08 -1.75
CA GLY A 33 5.87 -5.36 -2.94
C GLY A 33 5.64 -6.86 -3.13
N ALA A 34 6.71 -7.66 -3.08
CA ALA A 34 6.62 -9.12 -3.24
C ALA A 34 5.86 -9.80 -2.08
N ALA A 35 5.98 -9.31 -0.85
CA ALA A 35 5.20 -9.79 0.29
C ALA A 35 3.71 -9.46 0.12
N LEU A 36 3.41 -8.24 -0.31
CA LEU A 36 2.06 -7.77 -0.56
C LEU A 36 1.39 -8.56 -1.68
N GLU A 37 2.06 -8.82 -2.80
CA GLU A 37 1.53 -9.67 -3.88
C GLU A 37 1.09 -11.04 -3.38
N ARG A 38 1.89 -11.67 -2.52
CA ARG A 38 1.54 -12.96 -1.92
C ARG A 38 0.34 -12.88 -0.98
N VAL A 39 0.27 -11.85 -0.14
CA VAL A 39 -0.85 -11.64 0.79
C VAL A 39 -2.14 -11.25 0.06
N ARG A 40 -2.00 -10.49 -1.03
CA ARG A 40 -3.06 -9.96 -1.88
C ARG A 40 -3.60 -10.99 -2.87
N GLY A 41 -2.77 -11.95 -3.29
CA GLY A 41 -3.13 -13.02 -4.21
C GLY A 41 -3.24 -12.59 -5.68
N ARG A 42 -2.81 -11.37 -6.01
CA ARG A 42 -2.75 -10.82 -7.37
C ARG A 42 -1.58 -9.83 -7.49
N PRO A 43 -1.14 -9.48 -8.71
CA PRO A 43 0.00 -8.60 -8.89
C PRO A 43 -0.23 -7.21 -8.29
N VAL A 44 0.82 -6.63 -7.72
CA VAL A 44 0.83 -5.29 -7.13
C VAL A 44 2.07 -4.55 -7.63
N ARG A 45 1.90 -3.30 -8.05
CA ARG A 45 2.97 -2.46 -8.58
C ARG A 45 3.17 -1.24 -7.70
N LEU A 46 4.35 -1.12 -7.10
CA LEU A 46 4.75 0.03 -6.30
C LEU A 46 5.47 1.05 -7.21
N HIS A 47 5.02 2.30 -7.19
CA HIS A 47 5.59 3.37 -8.02
C HIS A 47 5.95 4.62 -7.20
N ALA A 48 7.25 4.94 -7.13
CA ALA A 48 7.73 6.21 -6.62
C ALA A 48 7.47 7.33 -7.65
N VAL A 49 6.55 8.24 -7.36
CA VAL A 49 6.18 9.37 -8.23
C VAL A 49 6.12 10.67 -7.43
N PRO A 50 6.38 11.84 -8.06
CA PRO A 50 6.12 13.12 -7.41
C PRO A 50 4.62 13.37 -7.28
N PHE A 51 4.20 13.83 -6.11
CA PHE A 51 2.86 14.33 -5.84
C PHE A 51 2.86 15.86 -5.68
N PRO A 52 1.76 16.54 -6.05
CA PRO A 52 1.59 17.95 -5.72
C PRO A 52 1.51 18.15 -4.19
N PRO A 53 2.18 19.19 -3.65
CA PRO A 53 2.12 19.49 -2.23
C PRO A 53 0.69 19.72 -1.74
N GLY A 54 0.36 19.15 -0.56
CA GLY A 54 -0.91 19.41 0.14
C GLY A 54 -2.15 18.70 -0.41
N ILE A 55 -2.00 17.80 -1.38
CA ILE A 55 -3.13 17.01 -1.93
C ILE A 55 -3.12 15.58 -1.39
N ALA A 56 -2.09 14.81 -1.76
CA ALA A 56 -1.89 13.44 -1.35
C ALA A 56 -0.39 13.13 -1.34
N SER A 57 0.00 12.11 -0.58
CA SER A 57 1.36 11.57 -0.57
C SER A 57 1.43 10.16 -1.15
N GLY A 58 0.27 9.52 -1.35
CA GLY A 58 0.13 8.19 -1.91
C GLY A 58 -1.25 7.99 -2.53
N LEU A 59 -1.38 6.91 -3.30
CA LEU A 59 -2.65 6.47 -3.89
C LEU A 59 -2.61 4.98 -4.21
N TRP A 60 -3.60 4.24 -3.72
CA TRP A 60 -3.93 2.93 -4.25
C TRP A 60 -4.97 3.01 -5.40
N ILE A 61 -4.78 2.19 -6.43
CA ILE A 61 -5.68 2.07 -7.59
C ILE A 61 -5.95 0.58 -7.87
N ASP A 62 -7.20 0.16 -7.78
CA ASP A 62 -7.66 -1.16 -8.22
C ASP A 62 -7.81 -1.18 -9.75
N ARG A 63 -6.87 -1.81 -10.46
CA ARG A 63 -7.00 -2.07 -11.91
C ARG A 63 -7.60 -3.45 -12.10
N ALA A 64 -8.16 -3.72 -13.28
CA ALA A 64 -8.76 -5.03 -13.59
C ALA A 64 -7.81 -6.23 -13.40
N THR A 65 -6.50 -6.06 -13.64
CA THR A 65 -5.53 -7.17 -13.62
C THR A 65 -4.49 -7.10 -12.51
N HIS A 66 -4.32 -5.94 -11.87
CA HIS A 66 -3.33 -5.72 -10.82
C HIS A 66 -3.72 -4.52 -9.95
N ASP A 67 -3.13 -4.41 -8.78
CA ASP A 67 -3.20 -3.20 -7.98
C ASP A 67 -1.99 -2.29 -8.27
N VAL A 68 -2.18 -0.99 -8.18
CA VAL A 68 -1.10 0.00 -8.19
C VAL A 68 -1.09 0.74 -6.86
N ILE A 69 0.08 0.89 -6.26
CA ILE A 69 0.32 1.84 -5.16
C ILE A 69 1.35 2.84 -5.64
N ALA A 70 0.92 4.08 -5.82
CA ALA A 70 1.79 5.22 -6.03
C ALA A 70 2.15 5.84 -4.67
N TYR A 71 3.41 6.23 -4.48
CA TYR A 71 3.88 6.89 -3.27
C TYR A 71 4.85 8.02 -3.61
N GLU A 72 4.90 9.06 -2.76
CA GLU A 72 5.77 10.21 -2.96
C GLU A 72 7.24 9.80 -3.03
N ARG A 73 7.89 10.17 -4.13
CA ARG A 73 9.30 9.88 -4.40
C ARG A 73 10.24 10.69 -3.52
N HIS A 74 9.91 11.94 -3.25
CA HIS A 74 10.80 12.92 -2.63
C HIS A 74 10.70 12.98 -1.10
N THR A 75 10.46 11.82 -0.48
CA THR A 75 10.51 11.62 0.96
C THR A 75 11.58 10.57 1.27
N ASP A 76 12.10 10.59 2.50
CA ASP A 76 13.00 9.53 2.96
C ASP A 76 12.29 8.16 3.02
N LEU A 77 13.07 7.09 3.12
CA LEU A 77 12.56 5.72 3.09
C LEU A 77 11.52 5.48 4.20
N GLU A 78 11.76 5.96 5.42
CA GLU A 78 10.84 5.76 6.55
C GLU A 78 9.46 6.38 6.26
N HIS A 79 9.43 7.61 5.73
CA HIS A 79 8.20 8.27 5.30
C HIS A 79 7.54 7.54 4.12
N GLN A 80 8.31 7.03 3.15
CA GLN A 80 7.76 6.22 2.05
C GLN A 80 7.08 4.95 2.59
N LEU A 81 7.66 4.29 3.59
CA LEU A 81 7.07 3.10 4.21
C LEU A 81 5.76 3.39 4.93
N VAL A 82 5.65 4.56 5.59
CA VAL A 82 4.40 4.99 6.21
C VAL A 82 3.32 5.23 5.14
N ILE A 83 3.67 5.90 4.03
CA ILE A 83 2.76 6.11 2.90
C ILE A 83 2.31 4.76 2.32
N ILE A 84 3.25 3.88 1.98
CA ILE A 84 2.94 2.56 1.41
C ILE A 84 2.06 1.76 2.36
N GLY A 85 2.38 1.72 3.65
CA GLY A 85 1.58 1.03 4.66
C GLY A 85 0.16 1.57 4.79
N HIS A 86 -0.02 2.89 4.64
CA HIS A 86 -1.33 3.55 4.62
C HIS A 86 -2.17 3.13 3.40
N GLU A 87 -1.58 3.15 2.21
CA GLU A 87 -2.27 2.72 0.98
C GLU A 87 -2.63 1.23 1.00
N ILE A 88 -1.75 0.38 1.56
CA ILE A 88 -2.04 -1.03 1.80
C ILE A 88 -3.22 -1.18 2.78
N TRP A 89 -3.30 -0.34 3.81
CA TRP A 89 -4.43 -0.40 4.74
C TRP A 89 -5.76 -0.11 4.03
N HIS A 90 -5.86 0.95 3.23
CA HIS A 90 -7.05 1.26 2.43
C HIS A 90 -7.44 0.10 1.50
N MET A 91 -6.44 -0.51 0.85
CA MET A 91 -6.63 -1.69 0.01
C MET A 91 -7.38 -2.80 0.75
N PHE A 92 -7.04 -3.12 2.00
CA PHE A 92 -7.71 -4.19 2.73
C PHE A 92 -8.98 -3.73 3.47
N GLU A 93 -9.10 -2.45 3.83
CA GLU A 93 -10.31 -1.91 4.46
C GLU A 93 -11.49 -1.89 3.49
N GLU A 94 -11.29 -1.48 2.21
CA GLU A 94 -12.37 -1.49 1.20
C GLU A 94 -12.91 -2.91 0.89
N HIS A 95 -12.14 -3.96 1.14
CA HIS A 95 -12.60 -5.34 0.95
C HIS A 95 -13.22 -5.98 2.20
N ASP A 96 -12.90 -5.48 3.39
CA ASP A 96 -13.49 -5.94 4.66
C ASP A 96 -14.83 -5.22 4.96
N GLY A 97 -15.19 -4.20 4.18
CA GLY A 97 -16.47 -3.48 4.21
C GLY A 97 -17.35 -3.75 2.98
N ALA A 98 -18.67 -3.80 3.18
CA ALA A 98 -19.67 -3.79 2.09
C ALA A 98 -19.38 -2.64 1.09
N PRO A 99 -19.76 -2.77 -0.20
CA PRO A 99 -19.24 -1.91 -1.27
C PRO A 99 -19.57 -0.44 -1.00
N THR A 100 -18.56 0.34 -0.63
CA THR A 100 -18.65 1.80 -0.62
C THR A 100 -18.44 2.31 -2.04
N ALA A 101 -19.44 3.02 -2.55
CA ALA A 101 -19.47 3.55 -3.91
C ALA A 101 -18.22 4.38 -4.23
N HIS A 102 -17.66 4.14 -5.41
CA HIS A 102 -16.54 4.87 -6.00
C HIS A 102 -16.74 6.39 -5.97
N GLY A 103 -15.76 7.13 -5.44
CA GLY A 103 -15.55 8.53 -5.78
C GLY A 103 -14.84 8.63 -7.14
N PRO A 104 -15.15 9.63 -8.00
CA PRO A 104 -14.62 9.67 -9.35
C PRO A 104 -13.11 9.96 -9.33
N ALA A 105 -12.32 9.04 -9.88
CA ALA A 105 -10.95 9.30 -10.25
C ALA A 105 -10.94 10.40 -11.32
N ALA A 106 -10.49 11.60 -10.94
CA ALA A 106 -10.31 12.72 -11.86
C ALA A 106 -9.17 12.38 -12.83
N SER A 107 -9.53 11.94 -14.05
CA SER A 107 -8.62 11.99 -15.19
C SER A 107 -8.61 13.42 -15.72
N ARG A 108 -7.42 14.02 -15.83
CA ARG A 108 -7.15 15.15 -16.71
C ARG A 108 -5.96 14.80 -17.59
#